data_AF-A0A1I8IK55-F1
#
_entry.id   AF-A0A1I8IK55-F1
#
_cell.length_a   1.000
_cell.length_b   1.000
_cell.length_c   1.000
_cell.angle_alpha   90.00
_cell.angle_beta   90.00
_cell.angle_gamma   90.00
#
_symmetry.space_group_name_H-M   'P 1'
#
loop_
_entity.id
_entity.type
_entity.pdbx_description
1 polymer ?
#
loop_
_entity_poly.entity_id
_entity_poly.type
_entity_poly.pdbx_seq_one_letter_code
_entity_poly.pdbx_strand_id
1 'polypeptide(L)'
;GCPDTAVQLGGQPNLLESVSPVAGESNELQQSEQSGRQQTQQQIESAFSNSSAAFEMQAQFGVQPAALVQQAPALFVGFVALANLDAALDWIVVMRVAQLSVALLVSEIVRLTRRYEASASQSNAMSASAIYILDTKGKVLISRNYRGDVPMSTIEKFMPLLVEREEEGTVQPVLPCDDAYFMYISHNNVYLVATTRKNANAGLVFTFLHKIADVFVEYFKDLEEESIRDNFVIVYELLDEVMDFGFPQTTDTRILQEFITQESHKLEVAPKLPPAVTNAVSWRSEGIKYRKNEVFLDVIESVNLLVSVSGNVLRSEIVGSVRMRDYLSGMPELRLGLNDKVLFDATGRGKSKSVELEDVKFHQCVRLSRFENDRTISFIPPDGDFELMSYRLNTQVKPLIWVECAAERHAHSRVEYMIKAKSQFKRRSTANNVDIIIPVPADVDSPKFKTTVGSCRYQPESSSLVWSIKAFPGGKEFIMRAHFGLPTVDTDESNGKPPIAVKFEIPYFTVSGIQVRYLKIIEKSGYQALPWVRYITQNGEYQLRTQ
;
A
#
# COMPACT_ATOMS: atom_id res chain seq x y z
N GLY A 1 71.21 -29.51 -10.72
CA GLY A 1 72.24 -28.65 -10.16
C GLY A 1 71.61 -27.81 -9.07
N CYS A 2 72.22 -27.81 -7.90
CA CYS A 2 72.16 -26.71 -6.92
C CYS A 2 73.29 -25.70 -7.27
N PRO A 3 73.45 -24.56 -6.55
CA PRO A 3 72.61 -23.97 -5.50
C PRO A 3 72.19 -22.52 -5.92
N ASP A 4 71.94 -21.51 -5.08
CA ASP A 4 72.87 -20.93 -4.09
C ASP A 4 72.27 -20.72 -2.69
N THR A 5 73.17 -20.86 -1.70
CA THR A 5 72.92 -20.78 -0.26
C THR A 5 73.96 -19.86 0.37
N ALA A 6 73.57 -19.02 1.34
CA ALA A 6 74.49 -18.44 2.32
C ALA A 6 73.71 -17.87 3.53
N VAL A 7 74.19 -17.83 4.78
CA VAL A 7 75.26 -18.51 5.57
C VAL A 7 74.85 -18.22 7.05
N GLN A 8 74.68 -19.19 7.96
CA GLN A 8 75.68 -19.67 8.96
C GLN A 8 76.24 -18.54 9.87
N LEU A 9 76.41 -18.60 11.21
CA LEU A 9 76.65 -19.65 12.25
C LEU A 9 76.02 -19.20 13.61
N GLY A 10 75.63 -20.06 14.57
CA GLY A 10 76.47 -20.67 15.63
C GLY A 10 76.33 -19.90 16.98
N GLY A 11 76.40 -20.45 18.20
CA GLY A 11 76.56 -21.82 18.72
C GLY A 11 76.30 -21.89 20.25
N GLN A 12 76.13 -23.11 20.77
CA GLN A 12 75.81 -23.52 22.17
C GLN A 12 77.03 -23.51 23.15
N PRO A 13 76.99 -24.04 24.42
CA PRO A 13 76.01 -23.99 25.54
C PRO A 13 76.62 -23.88 27.00
N ASN A 14 75.76 -23.91 28.04
CA ASN A 14 75.88 -24.65 29.33
C ASN A 14 77.01 -24.44 30.40
N LEU A 15 76.65 -24.11 31.67
CA LEU A 15 76.78 -24.94 32.92
C LEU A 15 76.80 -24.15 34.28
N LEU A 16 76.10 -24.68 35.30
CA LEU A 16 76.31 -24.62 36.79
C LEU A 16 76.34 -23.22 37.48
N GLU A 17 76.08 -23.02 38.79
CA GLU A 17 75.86 -23.90 39.96
C GLU A 17 74.85 -23.28 40.98
N SER A 18 74.86 -23.65 42.27
CA SER A 18 73.70 -23.67 43.19
C SER A 18 73.74 -22.83 44.49
N VAL A 19 72.57 -22.74 45.16
CA VAL A 19 72.27 -22.39 46.59
C VAL A 19 71.90 -20.93 46.95
N SER A 20 70.84 -20.83 47.77
CA SER A 20 70.05 -19.63 48.18
C SER A 20 70.64 -18.81 49.35
N PRO A 21 70.05 -17.64 49.68
CA PRO A 21 69.27 -17.56 50.93
C PRO A 21 67.97 -16.70 50.86
N VAL A 22 67.29 -16.57 52.01
CA VAL A 22 65.93 -16.04 52.22
C VAL A 22 65.89 -14.54 52.57
N ALA A 23 64.94 -13.81 51.97
CA ALA A 23 64.17 -12.68 52.53
C ALA A 23 63.00 -12.37 51.56
N GLY A 24 61.77 -12.01 51.95
CA GLY A 24 61.24 -11.64 53.26
C GLY A 24 60.49 -10.30 53.12
N GLU A 25 59.19 -10.28 53.40
CA GLU A 25 58.32 -9.07 53.41
C GLU A 25 58.08 -8.36 52.04
N SER A 26 57.19 -8.92 51.21
CA SER A 26 56.50 -8.16 50.13
C SER A 26 55.15 -8.76 49.67
N ASN A 27 54.97 -10.08 49.76
CA ASN A 27 53.87 -10.79 49.07
C ASN A 27 52.55 -10.94 49.86
N GLU A 28 52.53 -10.79 51.19
CA GLU A 28 51.30 -11.04 51.98
C GLU A 28 50.25 -9.91 51.87
N LEU A 29 50.69 -8.68 51.56
CA LEU A 29 49.79 -7.55 51.31
C LEU A 29 49.09 -7.63 49.94
N GLN A 30 49.74 -8.19 48.91
CA GLN A 30 49.11 -8.34 47.59
C GLN A 30 48.12 -9.52 47.52
N GLN A 31 48.33 -10.58 48.29
CA GLN A 31 47.39 -11.72 48.33
C GLN A 31 46.12 -11.41 49.16
N SER A 32 46.23 -10.59 50.21
CA SER A 32 45.07 -10.16 51.01
C SER A 32 44.15 -9.19 50.24
N GLU A 33 44.70 -8.24 49.47
CA GLU A 33 43.89 -7.35 48.62
C GLU A 33 43.17 -8.08 47.46
N GLN A 34 43.79 -9.09 46.85
CA GLN A 34 43.15 -9.87 45.78
C GLN A 34 42.02 -10.76 46.32
N SER A 35 42.21 -11.38 47.50
CA SER A 35 41.17 -12.18 48.16
C SER A 35 39.94 -11.36 48.54
N GLY A 36 40.14 -10.15 49.08
CA GLY A 36 39.05 -9.22 49.42
C GLY A 36 38.22 -8.78 48.20
N ARG A 37 38.88 -8.50 47.07
CA ARG A 37 38.17 -8.14 45.82
C ARG A 37 37.34 -9.29 45.25
N GLN A 38 37.85 -10.53 45.28
CA GLN A 38 37.09 -11.70 44.81
C GLN A 38 35.87 -12.01 45.70
N GLN A 39 35.99 -11.90 47.03
CA GLN A 39 34.84 -12.07 47.93
C GLN A 39 33.78 -10.96 47.72
N THR A 40 34.21 -9.72 47.52
CA THR A 40 33.29 -8.60 47.26
C THR A 40 32.54 -8.80 45.93
N GLN A 41 33.24 -9.31 44.90
CA GLN A 41 32.63 -9.57 43.59
C GLN A 41 31.61 -10.72 43.66
N GLN A 42 31.90 -11.82 44.37
CA GLN A 42 30.94 -12.91 44.59
C GLN A 42 29.72 -12.49 45.43
N GLN A 43 29.89 -11.56 46.38
CA GLN A 43 28.75 -10.99 47.12
C GLN A 43 27.87 -10.09 46.24
N ILE A 44 28.46 -9.37 45.28
CA ILE A 44 27.70 -8.57 44.30
C ILE A 44 26.95 -9.48 43.32
N GLU A 45 27.60 -10.52 42.77
CA GLU A 45 26.97 -11.46 41.83
C GLU A 45 25.81 -12.25 42.47
N SER A 46 25.95 -12.66 43.73
CA SER A 46 24.85 -13.30 44.48
C SER A 46 23.71 -12.33 44.85
N ALA A 47 24.00 -11.05 45.11
CA ALA A 47 22.97 -10.02 45.28
C ALA A 47 22.19 -9.75 43.98
N PHE A 48 22.86 -9.75 42.82
CA PHE A 48 22.22 -9.63 41.50
C PHE A 48 21.37 -10.87 41.17
N SER A 49 21.85 -12.08 41.45
CA SER A 49 21.07 -13.31 41.20
C SER A 49 19.80 -13.36 42.05
N ASN A 50 19.86 -12.94 43.32
CA ASN A 50 18.70 -12.91 44.21
C ASN A 50 17.68 -11.82 43.86
N SER A 51 18.13 -10.70 43.29
CA SER A 51 17.22 -9.64 42.81
C SER A 51 16.59 -9.94 41.45
N SER A 52 17.27 -10.72 40.59
CA SER A 52 16.66 -11.27 39.36
C SER A 52 15.51 -12.24 39.68
N ALA A 53 15.72 -13.16 40.64
CA ALA A 53 14.67 -14.10 41.06
C ALA A 53 13.45 -13.41 41.72
N ALA A 54 13.67 -12.30 42.44
CA ALA A 54 12.59 -11.49 42.98
C ALA A 54 11.77 -10.78 41.89
N PHE A 55 12.41 -10.40 40.77
CA PHE A 55 11.74 -9.80 39.62
C PHE A 55 10.87 -10.80 38.85
N GLU A 56 11.33 -12.05 38.67
CA GLU A 56 10.54 -13.09 38.01
C GLU A 56 9.32 -13.52 38.84
N MET A 57 9.40 -13.50 40.17
CA MET A 57 8.25 -13.85 41.04
C MET A 57 7.16 -12.77 41.10
N GLN A 58 7.44 -11.51 40.74
CA GLN A 58 6.43 -10.43 40.78
C GLN A 58 5.72 -10.19 39.44
N ALA A 59 6.17 -10.81 38.34
CA ALA A 59 5.51 -10.70 37.04
C ALA A 59 4.15 -11.44 36.94
N GLN A 60 3.78 -12.25 37.93
CA GLN A 60 2.53 -13.04 37.92
C GLN A 60 1.34 -12.44 38.69
N PHE A 61 1.54 -11.36 39.48
CA PHE A 61 0.45 -10.71 40.22
C PHE A 61 0.52 -9.19 40.05
N GLY A 62 -0.17 -8.67 39.03
CA GLY A 62 -0.16 -7.25 38.70
C GLY A 62 -0.75 -6.36 39.79
N VAL A 63 0.08 -5.46 40.34
CA VAL A 63 -0.32 -4.41 41.29
C VAL A 63 0.31 -3.08 40.88
N GLN A 64 -0.46 -1.98 41.01
CA GLN A 64 -0.09 -0.65 40.51
C GLN A 64 0.98 0.06 41.37
N PRO A 65 1.87 0.88 40.77
CA PRO A 65 2.93 1.58 41.49
C PRO A 65 2.47 2.95 42.03
N ALA A 66 1.96 3.00 43.26
CA ALA A 66 1.60 4.27 43.93
C ALA A 66 2.02 4.39 45.41
N ALA A 67 2.56 3.32 46.04
CA ALA A 67 2.68 3.21 47.49
C ALA A 67 4.12 3.25 48.07
N LEU A 68 5.13 3.68 47.30
CA LEU A 68 6.56 3.52 47.66
C LEU A 68 7.34 4.83 47.88
N VAL A 69 6.64 5.96 48.06
CA VAL A 69 7.25 7.30 48.29
C VAL A 69 7.30 7.69 49.78
N GLN A 70 6.66 6.93 50.69
CA GLN A 70 6.35 7.40 52.05
C GLN A 70 7.09 6.73 53.22
N GLN A 71 8.16 5.96 52.98
CA GLN A 71 8.94 5.29 54.06
C GLN A 71 10.46 5.55 54.06
N ALA A 72 10.93 6.61 53.40
CA ALA A 72 12.36 6.93 53.33
C ALA A 72 13.05 7.59 54.57
N PRO A 73 12.38 8.24 55.55
CA PRO A 73 13.10 9.06 56.55
C PRO A 73 13.49 8.37 57.87
N ALA A 74 13.21 7.07 58.05
CA ALA A 74 13.36 6.41 59.36
C ALA A 74 14.79 5.92 59.71
N LEU A 75 15.70 5.79 58.74
CA LEU A 75 17.04 5.20 58.96
C LEU A 75 18.17 6.22 59.20
N PHE A 76 17.90 7.53 59.08
CA PHE A 76 18.96 8.55 59.06
C PHE A 76 19.36 9.12 60.44
N VAL A 77 18.56 8.88 61.49
CA VAL A 77 18.76 9.50 62.81
C VAL A 77 19.83 8.76 63.65
N GLY A 78 20.14 7.50 63.33
CA GLY A 78 21.07 6.67 64.12
C GLY A 78 22.57 6.98 63.94
N PHE A 79 22.97 7.69 62.88
CA PHE A 79 24.39 7.79 62.47
C PHE A 79 25.08 9.14 62.77
N VAL A 80 24.35 10.15 63.25
CA VAL A 80 24.88 11.53 63.39
C VAL A 80 25.55 11.79 64.75
N ALA A 81 25.58 10.82 65.66
CA ALA A 81 26.07 11.00 67.03
C ALA A 81 27.61 11.01 67.20
N LEU A 82 28.40 10.72 66.15
CA LEU A 82 29.86 10.56 66.25
C LEU A 82 30.62 11.12 65.00
N ALA A 83 30.71 12.44 64.86
CA ALA A 83 31.74 13.08 64.03
C ALA A 83 32.01 14.54 64.46
N ASN A 84 33.28 14.94 64.47
CA ASN A 84 33.70 16.31 64.78
C ASN A 84 33.38 17.30 63.63
N LEU A 85 33.34 18.60 63.96
CA LEU A 85 32.78 19.67 63.10
C LEU A 85 33.50 19.96 61.77
N ASP A 86 34.72 19.46 61.55
CA ASP A 86 35.53 19.82 60.37
C ASP A 86 35.19 19.08 59.07
N ALA A 87 34.35 18.03 59.11
CA ALA A 87 33.99 17.25 57.92
C ALA A 87 32.82 17.83 57.10
N ALA A 88 32.19 18.91 57.56
CA ALA A 88 30.91 19.39 57.01
C ALA A 88 30.99 20.01 55.60
N LEU A 89 32.15 20.56 55.21
CA LEU A 89 32.29 21.29 53.95
C LEU A 89 32.48 20.38 52.73
N ASP A 90 33.26 19.31 52.84
CA ASP A 90 33.45 18.36 51.73
C ASP A 90 32.17 17.57 51.41
N TRP A 91 31.39 17.21 52.43
CA TRP A 91 30.10 16.53 52.24
C TRP A 91 29.08 17.37 51.47
N ILE A 92 29.12 18.70 51.57
CA ILE A 92 28.24 19.59 50.80
C ILE A 92 28.63 19.58 49.31
N VAL A 93 29.92 19.50 48.99
CA VAL A 93 30.41 19.37 47.60
C VAL A 93 30.02 18.01 47.03
N VAL A 94 30.25 16.93 47.77
CA VAL A 94 29.85 15.56 47.38
C VAL A 94 28.34 15.46 47.19
N MET A 95 27.53 16.04 48.08
CA MET A 95 26.06 16.08 47.91
C MET A 95 25.62 16.86 46.68
N ARG A 96 26.26 18.00 46.35
CA ARG A 96 25.93 18.75 45.12
C ARG A 96 26.30 17.97 43.87
N VAL A 97 27.45 17.30 43.84
CA VAL A 97 27.87 16.45 42.69
C VAL A 97 26.95 15.23 42.56
N ALA A 98 26.53 14.62 43.67
CA ALA A 98 25.55 13.54 43.66
C ALA A 98 24.16 14.01 43.19
N GLN A 99 23.69 15.18 43.64
CA GLN A 99 22.42 15.77 43.16
C GLN A 99 22.47 16.12 41.66
N LEU A 100 23.57 16.67 41.16
CA LEU A 100 23.76 16.90 39.72
C LEU A 100 23.79 15.59 38.93
N SER A 101 24.44 14.55 39.45
CA SER A 101 24.49 13.21 38.83
C SER A 101 23.11 12.57 38.78
N VAL A 102 22.33 12.64 39.87
CA VAL A 102 20.95 12.15 39.92
C VAL A 102 20.03 12.99 39.00
N ALA A 103 20.20 14.31 38.95
CA ALA A 103 19.42 15.16 38.03
C ALA A 103 19.73 14.85 36.55
N LEU A 104 20.99 14.58 36.21
CA LEU A 104 21.37 14.12 34.88
C LEU A 104 20.82 12.72 34.58
N LEU A 105 20.89 11.79 35.54
CA LEU A 105 20.34 10.44 35.38
C LEU A 105 18.82 10.48 35.21
N VAL A 106 18.11 11.29 36.00
CA VAL A 106 16.65 11.50 35.88
C VAL A 106 16.31 12.23 34.58
N SER A 107 17.12 13.19 34.13
CA SER A 107 16.90 13.86 32.85
C SER A 107 17.11 12.91 31.65
N GLU A 108 18.12 12.05 31.72
CA GLU A 108 18.41 11.08 30.66
C GLU A 108 17.43 9.89 30.72
N ILE A 109 16.98 9.47 31.91
CA ILE A 109 15.84 8.54 32.08
C ILE A 109 14.56 9.17 31.52
N VAL A 110 14.22 10.42 31.85
CA VAL A 110 13.04 11.10 31.26
C VAL A 110 13.19 11.28 29.75
N ARG A 111 14.41 11.46 29.21
CA ARG A 111 14.66 11.42 27.76
C ARG A 111 14.52 10.03 27.17
N LEU A 112 14.96 8.99 27.86
CA LEU A 112 14.84 7.60 27.44
C LEU A 112 13.38 7.15 27.49
N THR A 113 12.65 7.46 28.57
CA THR A 113 11.20 7.27 28.67
C THR A 113 10.47 8.07 27.61
N ARG A 114 10.80 9.35 27.35
CA ARG A 114 10.20 10.11 26.24
C ARG A 114 10.58 9.58 24.86
N ARG A 115 11.78 9.02 24.66
CA ARG A 115 12.16 8.31 23.42
C ARG A 115 11.41 6.99 23.30
N TYR A 116 11.17 6.30 24.41
CA TYR A 116 10.41 5.05 24.46
C TYR A 116 8.93 5.30 24.23
N GLU A 117 8.35 6.36 24.80
CA GLU A 117 7.00 6.88 24.51
C GLU A 117 6.90 7.40 23.08
N ALA A 118 7.94 8.03 22.53
CA ALA A 118 7.99 8.43 21.11
C ALA A 118 8.07 7.22 20.17
N SER A 119 8.85 6.19 20.50
CA SER A 119 8.88 4.94 19.72
C SER A 119 7.61 4.10 19.90
N ALA A 120 7.01 4.12 21.09
CA ALA A 120 5.76 3.42 21.40
C ALA A 120 4.53 4.15 20.85
N SER A 121 4.61 5.46 20.60
CA SER A 121 3.60 6.20 19.83
C SER A 121 3.81 6.03 18.33
N GLN A 122 5.06 5.86 17.85
CA GLN A 122 5.33 5.40 16.47
C GLN A 122 4.88 3.95 16.21
N SER A 123 4.88 3.07 17.21
CA SER A 123 4.34 1.71 17.09
C SER A 123 2.82 1.61 17.30
N ASN A 124 2.14 2.69 17.66
CA ASN A 124 0.70 2.74 17.92
C ASN A 124 -0.09 3.42 16.80
N ALA A 125 0.18 3.02 15.55
CA ALA A 125 -0.68 3.32 14.40
C ALA A 125 -1.99 2.50 14.48
N MET A 126 -2.84 2.82 15.46
CA MET A 126 -4.14 2.19 15.68
C MET A 126 -5.07 2.52 14.51
N SER A 127 -5.65 1.53 13.84
CA SER A 127 -6.45 1.75 12.61
C SER A 127 -7.95 1.91 12.90
N ALA A 128 -8.69 0.81 13.11
CA ALA A 128 -10.15 0.83 13.26
C ALA A 128 -10.61 0.36 14.66
N SER A 129 -11.69 0.94 15.18
CA SER A 129 -12.39 0.47 16.38
C SER A 129 -13.41 -0.61 16.03
N ALA A 130 -14.26 -0.31 15.04
CA ALA A 130 -15.32 -1.16 14.55
C ALA A 130 -15.52 -0.89 13.05
N ILE A 131 -15.99 -1.89 12.32
CA ILE A 131 -16.36 -1.83 10.91
C ILE A 131 -17.86 -2.12 10.80
N TYR A 132 -18.54 -1.36 9.96
CA TYR A 132 -19.96 -1.47 9.67
C TYR A 132 -20.14 -1.52 8.16
N ILE A 133 -21.08 -2.35 7.70
CA ILE A 133 -21.60 -2.27 6.33
C ILE A 133 -23.05 -1.81 6.45
N LEU A 134 -23.38 -0.72 5.77
CA LEU A 134 -24.71 -0.10 5.79
C LEU A 134 -25.38 -0.19 4.41
N ASP A 135 -26.71 -0.16 4.38
CA ASP A 135 -27.48 0.09 3.16
C ASP A 135 -27.44 1.59 2.77
N THR A 136 -28.04 1.93 1.62
CA THR A 136 -28.19 3.32 1.16
C THR A 136 -29.02 4.22 2.09
N LYS A 137 -29.73 3.65 3.07
CA LYS A 137 -30.58 4.36 4.05
C LYS A 137 -29.88 4.54 5.41
N GLY A 138 -28.66 4.01 5.56
CA GLY A 138 -27.89 4.07 6.80
C GLY A 138 -28.22 2.97 7.81
N LYS A 139 -29.01 1.96 7.43
CA LYS A 139 -29.29 0.79 8.27
C LYS A 139 -28.08 -0.14 8.27
N VAL A 140 -27.64 -0.56 9.45
CA VAL A 140 -26.58 -1.56 9.62
C VAL A 140 -27.04 -2.92 9.06
N LEU A 141 -26.29 -3.46 8.10
CA LEU A 141 -26.43 -4.81 7.56
C LEU A 141 -25.61 -5.81 8.39
N ILE A 142 -24.35 -5.44 8.66
CA ILE A 142 -23.44 -6.18 9.54
C ILE A 142 -22.55 -5.18 10.28
N SER A 143 -22.12 -5.52 11.49
CA SER A 143 -21.17 -4.72 12.26
C SER A 143 -20.23 -5.62 13.06
N ARG A 144 -18.92 -5.35 12.97
CA ARG A 144 -17.89 -6.02 13.78
C ARG A 144 -17.16 -5.01 14.64
N ASN A 145 -17.07 -5.28 15.93
CA ASN A 145 -16.33 -4.47 16.90
C ASN A 145 -15.05 -5.19 17.29
N TYR A 146 -13.90 -4.54 17.09
CA TYR A 146 -12.59 -5.13 17.37
C TYR A 146 -11.98 -4.62 18.67
N ARG A 147 -12.32 -3.40 19.10
CA ARG A 147 -11.62 -2.71 20.20
C ARG A 147 -12.52 -2.24 21.34
N GLY A 148 -13.84 -2.13 21.12
CA GLY A 148 -14.80 -1.71 22.14
C GLY A 148 -14.70 -0.25 22.58
N ASP A 149 -13.85 0.59 21.97
CA ASP A 149 -13.63 1.97 22.41
C ASP A 149 -14.58 3.00 21.79
N VAL A 150 -15.35 2.64 20.77
CA VAL A 150 -16.50 3.42 20.25
C VAL A 150 -17.81 2.65 20.50
N PRO A 151 -18.85 3.27 21.10
CA PRO A 151 -20.17 2.65 21.23
C PRO A 151 -20.80 2.34 19.87
N MET A 152 -21.40 1.15 19.72
CA MET A 152 -22.00 0.74 18.44
C MET A 152 -23.17 1.64 18.00
N SER A 153 -23.88 2.27 18.95
CA SER A 153 -24.95 3.23 18.67
C SER A 153 -24.47 4.53 18.04
N THR A 154 -23.17 4.84 18.08
CA THR A 154 -22.63 6.04 17.41
C THR A 154 -22.88 6.02 15.90
N ILE A 155 -22.99 4.84 15.27
CA ILE A 155 -23.27 4.70 13.83
C ILE A 155 -24.60 5.33 13.40
N GLU A 156 -25.59 5.47 14.28
CA GLU A 156 -26.88 6.11 13.98
C GLU A 156 -26.73 7.59 13.59
N LYS A 157 -25.65 8.25 14.05
CA LYS A 157 -25.31 9.63 13.67
C LYS A 157 -24.68 9.75 12.27
N PHE A 158 -24.17 8.66 11.68
CA PHE A 158 -23.42 8.70 10.42
C PHE A 158 -24.25 9.24 9.25
N MET A 159 -25.44 8.67 9.01
CA MET A 159 -26.25 9.04 7.85
C MET A 159 -26.81 10.47 7.94
N PRO A 160 -27.34 10.97 9.08
CA PRO A 160 -27.71 12.38 9.23
C PRO A 160 -26.56 13.34 8.95
N LEU A 161 -25.35 13.06 9.47
CA LEU A 161 -24.17 13.90 9.23
C LEU A 161 -23.73 13.86 7.75
N LEU A 162 -23.84 12.71 7.08
CA LEU A 162 -23.52 12.59 5.66
C LEU A 162 -24.46 13.44 4.81
N VAL A 163 -25.77 13.37 5.06
CA VAL A 163 -26.79 14.17 4.35
C VAL A 163 -26.60 15.66 4.61
N GLU A 164 -26.35 16.08 5.86
CA GLU A 164 -26.04 17.47 6.20
C GLU A 164 -24.83 17.99 5.39
N ARG A 165 -23.75 17.20 5.26
CA ARG A 165 -22.58 17.60 4.45
C ARG A 165 -22.83 17.53 2.94
N GLU A 166 -23.77 16.72 2.49
CA GLU A 166 -24.19 16.68 1.09
C GLU A 166 -25.01 17.92 0.71
N GLU A 167 -25.95 18.32 1.57
CA GLU A 167 -26.75 19.56 1.42
C GLU A 167 -25.87 20.83 1.48
N GLU A 168 -24.86 20.86 2.34
CA GLU A 168 -23.85 21.93 2.37
C GLU A 168 -22.87 21.91 1.18
N GLY A 169 -22.79 20.81 0.42
CA GLY A 169 -21.75 20.58 -0.58
C GLY A 169 -20.34 20.40 0.01
N THR A 170 -20.21 20.08 1.30
CA THR A 170 -18.94 19.88 2.03
C THR A 170 -18.61 18.41 2.30
N VAL A 171 -19.09 17.50 1.44
CA VAL A 171 -18.85 16.05 1.54
C VAL A 171 -17.35 15.73 1.65
N GLN A 172 -16.99 14.98 2.68
CA GLN A 172 -15.62 14.57 2.97
C GLN A 172 -15.60 13.09 3.39
N PRO A 173 -14.65 12.26 2.90
CA PRO A 173 -14.57 10.82 3.26
C PRO A 173 -14.33 10.52 4.74
N VAL A 174 -13.95 11.53 5.52
CA VAL A 174 -13.76 11.46 6.98
C VAL A 174 -14.74 12.40 7.66
N LEU A 175 -15.79 11.87 8.28
CA LEU A 175 -16.79 12.67 9.00
C LEU A 175 -16.44 12.72 10.50
N PRO A 176 -16.17 13.90 11.08
CA PRO A 176 -16.01 14.05 12.52
C PRO A 176 -17.37 14.02 13.23
N CYS A 177 -17.44 13.35 14.39
CA CYS A 177 -18.65 13.19 15.19
C CYS A 177 -18.30 13.13 16.68
N ASP A 178 -18.33 14.29 17.36
CA ASP A 178 -18.05 14.45 18.80
C ASP A 178 -16.75 13.75 19.24
N ASP A 179 -16.86 12.55 19.83
CA ASP A 179 -15.76 11.72 20.36
C ASP A 179 -15.30 10.61 19.39
N ALA A 180 -15.66 10.68 18.11
CA ALA A 180 -15.33 9.69 17.08
C ALA A 180 -15.19 10.31 15.68
N TYR A 181 -14.53 9.56 14.79
CA TYR A 181 -14.43 9.83 13.36
C TYR A 181 -14.97 8.62 12.59
N PHE A 182 -15.76 8.89 11.56
CA PHE A 182 -16.16 7.90 10.56
C PHE A 182 -15.26 8.04 9.33
N MET A 183 -14.64 6.96 8.90
CA MET A 183 -13.94 6.87 7.61
C MET A 183 -14.75 5.93 6.75
N TYR A 184 -15.26 6.39 5.61
CA TYR A 184 -16.17 5.58 4.79
C TYR A 184 -15.83 5.56 3.31
N ILE A 185 -16.22 4.47 2.66
CA ILE A 185 -16.30 4.37 1.20
C ILE A 185 -17.71 3.95 0.80
N SER A 186 -18.14 4.36 -0.39
CA SER A 186 -19.36 3.86 -1.04
C SER A 186 -18.97 2.84 -2.11
N HIS A 187 -19.65 1.70 -2.13
CA HIS A 187 -19.49 0.66 -3.14
C HIS A 187 -20.88 0.16 -3.57
N ASN A 188 -21.24 0.36 -4.84
CA ASN A 188 -22.58 0.06 -5.37
C ASN A 188 -23.70 0.68 -4.51
N ASN A 189 -24.46 -0.17 -3.80
CA ASN A 189 -25.57 0.20 -2.92
C ASN A 189 -25.26 -0.01 -1.42
N VAL A 190 -23.98 -0.17 -1.06
CA VAL A 190 -23.54 -0.32 0.34
C VAL A 190 -22.46 0.69 0.73
N TYR A 191 -22.50 1.13 1.98
CA TYR A 191 -21.44 1.94 2.60
C TYR A 191 -20.60 1.06 3.52
N LEU A 192 -19.28 1.06 3.34
CA LEU A 192 -18.35 0.44 4.29
C LEU A 192 -17.77 1.56 5.16
N VAL A 193 -18.07 1.50 6.46
CA VAL A 193 -17.72 2.56 7.43
C VAL A 193 -16.83 1.97 8.52
N ALA A 194 -15.65 2.56 8.73
CA ALA A 194 -14.81 2.30 9.90
C ALA A 194 -14.94 3.45 10.90
N THR A 195 -15.14 3.14 12.19
CA THR A 195 -15.08 4.13 13.27
C THR A 195 -13.71 4.15 13.93
N THR A 196 -13.30 5.31 14.42
CA THR A 196 -12.16 5.43 15.35
C THR A 196 -12.34 6.62 16.30
N ARG A 197 -11.90 6.47 17.55
CA ARG A 197 -11.84 7.56 18.55
C ARG A 197 -10.48 8.25 18.58
N LYS A 198 -9.44 7.60 18.07
CA LYS A 198 -8.04 8.03 18.21
C LYS A 198 -7.50 8.55 16.88
N ASN A 199 -6.34 9.20 16.92
CA ASN A 199 -5.61 9.60 15.73
C ASN A 199 -5.11 8.35 14.96
N ALA A 200 -5.95 7.84 14.07
CA ALA A 200 -5.68 6.65 13.29
C ALA A 200 -4.96 6.95 11.98
N ASN A 201 -4.21 5.97 11.47
CA ASN A 201 -3.67 6.07 10.12
C ASN A 201 -4.81 5.89 9.09
N ALA A 202 -5.40 7.01 8.66
CA ALA A 202 -6.48 7.03 7.68
C ALA A 202 -6.09 6.31 6.37
N GLY A 203 -4.83 6.42 5.93
CA GLY A 203 -4.35 5.71 4.73
C GLY A 203 -4.41 4.19 4.88
N LEU A 204 -4.10 3.66 6.06
CA LEU A 204 -4.25 2.22 6.37
C LEU A 204 -5.72 1.81 6.38
N VAL A 205 -6.60 2.62 7.00
CA VAL A 205 -8.04 2.34 7.08
C VAL A 205 -8.68 2.35 5.69
N PHE A 206 -8.45 3.37 4.86
CA PHE A 206 -8.99 3.41 3.50
C PHE A 206 -8.46 2.29 2.60
N THR A 207 -7.15 1.99 2.69
CA THR A 207 -6.56 0.86 1.95
C THR A 207 -7.22 -0.45 2.35
N PHE A 208 -7.45 -0.66 3.64
CA PHE A 208 -8.17 -1.83 4.14
C PHE A 208 -9.64 -1.86 3.68
N LEU A 209 -10.37 -0.74 3.73
CA LEU A 209 -11.78 -0.66 3.30
C LEU A 209 -11.93 -1.01 1.80
N HIS A 210 -11.02 -0.55 0.94
CA HIS A 210 -10.99 -0.98 -0.45
C HIS A 210 -10.63 -2.47 -0.58
N LYS A 211 -9.61 -2.94 0.15
CA LYS A 211 -9.15 -4.32 0.07
C LYS A 211 -10.19 -5.34 0.56
N ILE A 212 -10.98 -5.03 1.59
CA ILE A 212 -12.07 -5.91 2.04
C ILE A 212 -13.26 -5.89 1.06
N ALA A 213 -13.52 -4.76 0.39
CA ALA A 213 -14.49 -4.71 -0.71
C ALA A 213 -14.04 -5.62 -1.87
N ASP A 214 -12.76 -5.56 -2.27
CA ASP A 214 -12.19 -6.46 -3.28
C ASP A 214 -12.33 -7.95 -2.88
N VAL A 215 -12.05 -8.28 -1.61
CA VAL A 215 -12.23 -9.66 -1.06
C VAL A 215 -13.70 -10.10 -1.16
N PHE A 216 -14.66 -9.26 -0.77
CA PHE A 216 -16.08 -9.60 -0.90
C PHE A 216 -16.52 -9.73 -2.37
N VAL A 217 -16.01 -8.91 -3.28
CA VAL A 217 -16.24 -9.03 -4.72
C VAL A 217 -15.67 -10.35 -5.25
N GLU A 218 -14.49 -10.79 -4.82
CA GLU A 218 -13.91 -12.05 -5.27
C GLU A 218 -14.61 -13.30 -4.67
N TYR A 219 -15.20 -13.20 -3.47
CA TYR A 219 -16.04 -14.25 -2.88
C TYR A 219 -17.48 -14.32 -3.43
N PHE A 220 -18.14 -13.18 -3.64
CA PHE A 220 -19.57 -13.10 -3.98
C PHE A 220 -19.84 -12.71 -5.44
N LYS A 221 -18.79 -12.41 -6.22
CA LYS A 221 -18.79 -11.81 -7.58
C LYS A 221 -19.23 -10.35 -7.60
N ASP A 222 -20.31 -10.03 -6.91
CA ASP A 222 -20.84 -8.66 -6.79
C ASP A 222 -21.08 -8.33 -5.32
N LEU A 223 -20.57 -7.18 -4.87
CA LEU A 223 -20.79 -6.65 -3.53
C LEU A 223 -22.01 -5.72 -3.54
N GLU A 224 -23.13 -6.27 -3.10
CA GLU A 224 -24.41 -5.57 -2.94
C GLU A 224 -25.05 -5.91 -1.58
N GLU A 225 -26.12 -5.20 -1.24
CA GLU A 225 -26.91 -5.44 -0.03
C GLU A 225 -27.39 -6.91 0.08
N GLU A 226 -27.89 -7.52 -1.00
CA GLU A 226 -28.35 -8.91 -1.00
C GLU A 226 -27.19 -9.89 -0.73
N SER A 227 -26.04 -9.69 -1.37
CA SER A 227 -24.83 -10.50 -1.15
C SER A 227 -24.41 -10.57 0.32
N ILE A 228 -24.49 -9.45 1.05
CA ILE A 228 -24.15 -9.40 2.48
C ILE A 228 -25.22 -10.09 3.35
N ARG A 229 -26.51 -9.92 3.03
CA ARG A 229 -27.59 -10.56 3.81
C ARG A 229 -27.59 -12.08 3.66
N ASP A 230 -27.37 -12.59 2.45
CA ASP A 230 -27.42 -14.03 2.17
C ASP A 230 -26.18 -14.78 2.67
N ASN A 231 -25.02 -14.12 2.71
CA ASN A 231 -23.73 -14.74 3.08
C ASN A 231 -23.21 -14.35 4.48
N PHE A 232 -24.08 -13.85 5.37
CA PHE A 232 -23.68 -13.23 6.65
C PHE A 232 -22.70 -14.04 7.52
N VAL A 233 -22.77 -15.38 7.48
CA VAL A 233 -21.84 -16.28 8.20
C VAL A 233 -20.41 -16.11 7.68
N ILE A 234 -20.21 -16.23 6.37
CA ILE A 234 -18.92 -16.07 5.70
C ILE A 234 -18.40 -14.64 5.89
N VAL A 235 -19.27 -13.62 5.89
CA VAL A 235 -18.86 -12.24 6.13
C VAL A 235 -18.33 -12.05 7.56
N TYR A 236 -18.91 -12.70 8.58
CA TYR A 236 -18.35 -12.68 9.94
C TYR A 236 -17.01 -13.44 10.04
N GLU A 237 -16.91 -14.62 9.43
CA GLU A 237 -15.64 -15.39 9.40
C GLU A 237 -14.53 -14.59 8.70
N LEU A 238 -14.83 -13.96 7.56
CA LEU A 238 -13.90 -13.07 6.87
C LEU A 238 -13.51 -11.88 7.75
N LEU A 239 -14.47 -11.19 8.37
CA LEU A 239 -14.19 -10.02 9.23
C LEU A 239 -13.29 -10.35 10.43
N ASP A 240 -13.34 -11.59 10.93
CA ASP A 240 -12.52 -12.04 12.07
C ASP A 240 -11.10 -12.45 11.65
N GLU A 241 -10.92 -12.99 10.44
CA GLU A 241 -9.61 -13.41 9.92
C GLU A 241 -8.83 -12.28 9.20
N VAL A 242 -9.52 -11.30 8.61
CA VAL A 242 -8.86 -10.17 7.92
C VAL A 242 -8.34 -9.08 8.86
N MET A 243 -8.83 -9.01 10.10
CA MET A 243 -8.48 -7.96 11.06
C MET A 243 -8.60 -8.45 12.50
N ASP A 244 -7.55 -8.27 13.30
CA ASP A 244 -7.58 -8.49 14.74
C ASP A 244 -7.24 -7.19 15.48
N PHE A 245 -8.01 -6.88 16.53
CA PHE A 245 -7.89 -5.68 17.36
C PHE A 245 -7.70 -4.34 16.59
N GLY A 246 -8.27 -4.24 15.38
CA GLY A 246 -8.14 -3.07 14.51
C GLY A 246 -6.90 -3.04 13.60
N PHE A 247 -6.09 -4.10 13.59
CA PHE A 247 -4.92 -4.29 12.72
C PHE A 247 -5.23 -5.31 11.62
N PRO A 248 -5.13 -4.93 10.33
CA PRO A 248 -5.27 -5.87 9.22
C PRO A 248 -4.26 -7.03 9.32
N GLN A 249 -4.74 -8.25 9.10
CA GLN A 249 -3.96 -9.49 9.10
C GLN A 249 -3.89 -10.05 7.66
N THR A 250 -4.52 -11.19 7.39
CA THR A 250 -4.51 -11.84 6.06
C THR A 250 -5.60 -11.23 5.19
N THR A 251 -5.23 -10.58 4.08
CA THR A 251 -6.19 -9.98 3.14
C THR A 251 -6.11 -10.58 1.72
N ASP A 252 -5.29 -11.60 1.50
CA ASP A 252 -5.15 -12.26 0.21
C ASP A 252 -6.25 -13.33 0.02
N THR A 253 -7.30 -12.99 -0.73
CA THR A 253 -8.51 -13.80 -0.94
C THR A 253 -8.21 -15.27 -1.26
N ARG A 254 -7.25 -15.51 -2.16
CA ARG A 254 -6.89 -16.86 -2.62
C ARG A 254 -6.36 -17.77 -1.51
N ILE A 255 -5.76 -17.19 -0.48
CA ILE A 255 -5.30 -17.93 0.71
C ILE A 255 -6.44 -18.06 1.72
N LEU A 256 -7.25 -17.02 1.91
CA LEU A 256 -8.47 -17.10 2.72
C LEU A 256 -9.41 -18.22 2.23
N GLN A 257 -9.54 -18.40 0.91
CA GLN A 257 -10.37 -19.43 0.28
C GLN A 257 -9.91 -20.88 0.56
N GLU A 258 -8.69 -21.09 1.05
CA GLU A 258 -8.22 -22.44 1.43
C GLU A 258 -8.78 -22.93 2.78
N PHE A 259 -9.23 -22.01 3.65
CA PHE A 259 -9.73 -22.35 5.00
C PHE A 259 -11.06 -21.68 5.39
N ILE A 260 -11.46 -20.58 4.75
CA ILE A 260 -12.80 -19.99 4.82
C ILE A 260 -13.55 -20.36 3.54
N THR A 261 -14.28 -21.47 3.60
CA THR A 261 -14.98 -22.07 2.45
C THR A 261 -16.48 -21.87 2.52
N GLN A 262 -17.11 -21.50 1.40
CA GLN A 262 -18.57 -21.36 1.31
C GLN A 262 -19.33 -22.70 1.46
N GLU A 263 -18.67 -23.84 1.23
CA GLU A 263 -19.29 -25.16 1.35
C GLU A 263 -19.24 -25.67 2.79
N SER A 264 -20.39 -25.81 3.43
CA SER A 264 -20.55 -26.41 4.76
C SER A 264 -20.35 -27.93 4.75
N HIS A 265 -19.14 -28.39 4.45
CA HIS A 265 -18.75 -29.77 4.76
C HIS A 265 -18.73 -29.96 6.27
N LYS A 266 -19.37 -31.02 6.76
CA LYS A 266 -19.20 -31.47 8.15
C LYS A 266 -17.76 -31.93 8.34
N LEU A 267 -16.90 -31.02 8.79
CA LEU A 267 -15.49 -31.29 8.99
C LEU A 267 -15.28 -32.06 10.31
N GLU A 268 -15.03 -33.36 10.20
CA GLU A 268 -14.52 -34.20 11.30
C GLU A 268 -13.05 -33.87 11.65
N VAL A 269 -12.40 -33.00 10.87
CA VAL A 269 -11.01 -32.56 11.04
C VAL A 269 -10.96 -31.04 10.83
N ALA A 270 -10.48 -30.30 11.83
CA ALA A 270 -10.29 -28.86 11.71
C ALA A 270 -9.36 -28.52 10.52
N PRO A 271 -9.69 -27.51 9.70
CA PRO A 271 -8.83 -27.10 8.59
C PRO A 271 -7.48 -26.65 9.15
N LYS A 272 -6.39 -27.23 8.64
CA LYS A 272 -5.04 -26.81 9.01
C LYS A 272 -4.73 -25.50 8.29
N LEU A 273 -4.35 -24.47 9.03
CA LEU A 273 -3.92 -23.19 8.48
C LEU A 273 -2.86 -23.41 7.39
N PRO A 274 -3.03 -22.84 6.17
CA PRO A 274 -2.04 -22.94 5.12
C PRO A 274 -0.70 -22.38 5.59
N PRO A 275 0.44 -23.03 5.27
CA PRO A 275 1.75 -22.49 5.63
C PRO A 275 2.01 -21.12 4.99
N ALA A 276 1.33 -20.79 3.87
CA ALA A 276 1.37 -19.46 3.26
C ALA A 276 0.99 -18.33 4.23
N VAL A 277 0.08 -18.56 5.18
CA VAL A 277 -0.35 -17.55 6.18
C VAL A 277 0.80 -17.12 7.10
N THR A 278 1.79 -17.99 7.33
CA THR A 278 2.93 -17.72 8.24
C THR A 278 4.28 -17.59 7.52
N ASN A 279 4.33 -17.82 6.21
CA ASN A 279 5.54 -17.79 5.42
C ASN A 279 5.81 -16.38 4.86
N ALA A 280 7.08 -16.09 4.51
CA ALA A 280 7.49 -14.84 3.88
C ALA A 280 6.94 -14.66 2.44
N VAL A 281 6.24 -15.66 1.91
CA VAL A 281 5.50 -15.64 0.64
C VAL A 281 4.04 -15.92 0.98
N SER A 282 3.27 -14.85 1.20
CA SER A 282 1.89 -14.92 1.70
C SER A 282 0.82 -15.01 0.60
N TRP A 283 1.21 -15.00 -0.68
CA TRP A 283 0.31 -14.85 -1.83
C TRP A 283 0.35 -16.04 -2.80
N ARG A 284 1.08 -17.11 -2.48
CA ARG A 284 1.19 -18.32 -3.31
C ARG A 284 1.44 -19.56 -2.45
N SER A 285 0.55 -20.54 -2.58
CA SER A 285 0.63 -21.82 -1.88
C SER A 285 1.56 -22.81 -2.59
N GLU A 286 2.17 -23.70 -1.80
CA GLU A 286 3.02 -24.76 -2.33
C GLU A 286 2.19 -25.90 -2.96
N GLY A 287 2.78 -26.65 -3.90
CA GLY A 287 2.14 -27.83 -4.50
C GLY A 287 1.23 -27.58 -5.70
N ILE A 288 0.98 -26.32 -6.08
CA ILE A 288 0.24 -25.95 -7.31
C ILE A 288 0.84 -26.69 -8.52
N LYS A 289 -0.02 -27.29 -9.36
CA LYS A 289 0.42 -28.11 -10.50
C LYS A 289 -0.53 -28.01 -11.69
N TYR A 290 0.00 -27.55 -12.82
CA TYR A 290 -0.72 -27.49 -14.09
C TYR A 290 -0.21 -28.53 -15.08
N ARG A 291 -1.11 -28.97 -15.98
CA ARG A 291 -0.76 -29.87 -17.10
C ARG A 291 0.08 -29.18 -18.18
N LYS A 292 -0.07 -27.87 -18.32
CA LYS A 292 0.71 -26.98 -19.19
C LYS A 292 1.13 -25.78 -18.37
N ASN A 293 2.39 -25.36 -18.47
CA ASN A 293 2.89 -24.19 -17.78
C ASN A 293 2.90 -23.01 -18.76
N GLU A 294 1.98 -22.07 -18.59
CA GLU A 294 1.75 -20.94 -19.51
C GLU A 294 1.63 -19.63 -18.70
N VAL A 295 2.12 -18.53 -19.25
CA VAL A 295 2.04 -17.20 -18.60
C VAL A 295 1.56 -16.19 -19.63
N PHE A 296 0.51 -15.44 -19.33
CA PHE A 296 0.00 -14.39 -20.21
C PHE A 296 0.22 -13.01 -19.59
N LEU A 297 0.84 -12.11 -20.35
CA LEU A 297 1.13 -10.74 -19.94
C LEU A 297 0.31 -9.77 -20.77
N ASP A 298 -0.57 -9.03 -20.11
CA ASP A 298 -1.43 -8.02 -20.70
C ASP A 298 -0.89 -6.64 -20.29
N VAL A 299 -0.15 -6.00 -21.21
CA VAL A 299 0.36 -4.64 -21.02
C VAL A 299 -0.70 -3.67 -21.53
N ILE A 300 -1.42 -3.05 -20.60
CA ILE A 300 -2.56 -2.16 -20.86
C ILE A 300 -2.12 -0.73 -20.58
N GLU A 301 -2.24 0.17 -21.56
CA GLU A 301 -1.97 1.61 -21.42
C GLU A 301 -3.27 2.40 -21.49
N SER A 302 -3.68 3.02 -20.39
CA SER A 302 -4.78 3.98 -20.34
C SER A 302 -4.23 5.39 -20.61
N VAL A 303 -4.70 6.02 -21.68
CA VAL A 303 -4.29 7.39 -22.06
C VAL A 303 -5.23 8.40 -21.43
N ASN A 304 -4.70 9.20 -20.51
CA ASN A 304 -5.39 10.37 -19.96
C ASN A 304 -4.97 11.60 -20.78
N LEU A 305 -5.95 12.36 -21.26
CA LEU A 305 -5.76 13.51 -22.11
C LEU A 305 -6.80 14.57 -21.78
N LEU A 306 -6.37 15.79 -21.48
CA LEU A 306 -7.25 16.96 -21.40
C LEU A 306 -6.85 17.98 -22.47
N VAL A 307 -7.76 18.27 -23.39
CA VAL A 307 -7.57 19.30 -24.43
C VAL A 307 -8.37 20.55 -24.08
N SER A 308 -7.77 21.73 -24.24
CA SER A 308 -8.44 23.02 -24.07
C SER A 308 -9.40 23.33 -25.22
N VAL A 309 -10.27 24.31 -24.99
CA VAL A 309 -11.17 24.90 -25.99
C VAL A 309 -10.42 25.47 -27.21
N SER A 310 -9.16 25.89 -27.03
CA SER A 310 -8.27 26.37 -28.09
C SER A 310 -7.50 25.26 -28.82
N GLY A 311 -7.73 24.00 -28.46
CA GLY A 311 -7.04 22.84 -29.05
C GLY A 311 -5.64 22.54 -28.46
N ASN A 312 -5.24 23.18 -27.37
CA ASN A 312 -3.97 22.91 -26.71
C ASN A 312 -4.11 21.73 -25.74
N VAL A 313 -3.13 20.83 -25.72
CA VAL A 313 -3.10 19.73 -24.74
C VAL A 313 -2.67 20.29 -23.37
N LEU A 314 -3.56 20.24 -22.38
CA LEU A 314 -3.36 20.75 -21.02
C LEU A 314 -2.76 19.68 -20.09
N ARG A 315 -3.27 18.45 -20.18
CA ARG A 315 -2.77 17.27 -19.46
C ARG A 315 -2.61 16.13 -20.45
N SER A 316 -1.47 15.44 -20.40
CA SER A 316 -1.25 14.20 -21.12
C SER A 316 -0.35 13.31 -20.27
N GLU A 317 -0.93 12.23 -19.79
CA GLU A 317 -0.21 11.20 -19.04
C GLU A 317 -0.70 9.83 -19.52
N ILE A 318 0.16 8.84 -19.43
CA ILE A 318 -0.18 7.46 -19.72
C ILE A 318 -0.06 6.71 -18.40
N VAL A 319 -1.17 6.11 -17.97
CA VAL A 319 -1.22 5.21 -16.82
C VAL A 319 -1.24 3.80 -17.38
N GLY A 320 -0.13 3.10 -17.26
CA GLY A 320 0.02 1.73 -17.70
C GLY A 320 -0.14 0.73 -16.56
N SER A 321 -0.63 -0.45 -16.90
CA SER A 321 -0.77 -1.60 -16.02
C SER A 321 -0.22 -2.84 -16.73
N VAL A 322 0.50 -3.68 -15.98
CA VAL A 322 0.96 -5.00 -16.45
C VAL A 322 0.20 -6.04 -15.65
N ARG A 323 -0.86 -6.58 -16.25
CA ARG A 323 -1.61 -7.70 -15.69
C ARG A 323 -1.00 -9.02 -16.14
N MET A 324 -0.98 -9.98 -15.24
CA MET A 324 -0.42 -11.30 -15.46
C MET A 324 -1.49 -12.35 -15.15
N ARG A 325 -1.64 -13.31 -16.06
CA ARG A 325 -2.35 -14.56 -15.81
C ARG A 325 -1.34 -15.69 -15.84
N ASP A 326 -0.91 -16.08 -14.65
CA ASP A 326 0.07 -17.14 -14.41
C ASP A 326 -0.65 -18.49 -14.31
N TYR A 327 -0.12 -19.52 -14.95
CA TYR A 327 -0.55 -20.91 -14.81
C TYR A 327 0.69 -21.79 -14.68
N LEU A 328 1.45 -21.58 -13.61
CA LEU A 328 2.73 -22.25 -13.37
C LEU A 328 2.67 -23.24 -12.23
N SER A 329 3.38 -24.35 -12.38
CA SER A 329 3.53 -25.36 -11.32
C SER A 329 4.62 -24.97 -10.32
N GLY A 330 4.47 -25.32 -9.04
CA GLY A 330 5.48 -25.07 -8.01
C GLY A 330 5.54 -23.62 -7.53
N MET A 331 6.76 -23.16 -7.21
CA MET A 331 7.08 -21.86 -6.61
C MET A 331 8.13 -21.12 -7.46
N PRO A 332 7.77 -20.70 -8.68
CA PRO A 332 8.75 -20.20 -9.66
C PRO A 332 9.21 -18.78 -9.31
N GLU A 333 10.52 -18.51 -9.40
CA GLU A 333 11.06 -17.14 -9.41
C GLU A 333 11.03 -16.61 -10.85
N LEU A 334 10.18 -15.60 -11.08
CA LEU A 334 10.09 -14.87 -12.34
C LEU A 334 11.00 -13.65 -12.33
N ARG A 335 11.55 -13.31 -13.50
CA ARG A 335 12.30 -12.07 -13.74
C ARG A 335 11.84 -11.42 -15.04
N LEU A 336 11.20 -10.27 -14.93
CA LEU A 336 10.71 -9.47 -16.05
C LEU A 336 11.76 -8.43 -16.45
N GLY A 337 12.07 -8.38 -17.75
CA GLY A 337 12.97 -7.37 -18.33
C GLY A 337 12.20 -6.43 -19.25
N LEU A 338 12.20 -5.13 -18.92
CA LEU A 338 11.61 -4.06 -19.74
C LEU A 338 12.69 -3.27 -20.50
N ASN A 339 12.29 -2.41 -21.42
CA ASN A 339 13.16 -1.40 -22.04
C ASN A 339 13.26 -0.10 -21.21
N ASP A 340 13.41 -0.22 -19.89
CA ASP A 340 13.58 0.92 -18.97
C ASP A 340 14.83 1.73 -19.35
N LYS A 341 14.65 3.05 -19.50
CA LYS A 341 15.70 4.02 -19.79
C LYS A 341 16.81 4.00 -18.74
N VAL A 342 16.46 3.92 -17.45
CA VAL A 342 17.45 3.91 -16.35
C VAL A 342 18.37 2.69 -16.46
N LEU A 343 17.80 1.51 -16.68
CA LEU A 343 18.54 0.27 -16.94
C LEU A 343 19.41 0.36 -18.20
N PHE A 344 18.89 0.98 -19.27
CA PHE A 344 19.60 1.10 -20.54
C PHE A 344 20.77 2.07 -20.45
N ASP A 345 20.63 3.20 -19.76
CA ASP A 345 21.70 4.18 -19.56
C ASP A 345 22.81 3.57 -18.67
N ALA A 346 22.44 2.88 -17.59
CA ALA A 346 23.39 2.13 -16.75
C ALA A 346 24.14 1.02 -17.52
N THR A 347 23.51 0.41 -18.52
CA THR A 347 24.12 -0.64 -19.38
C THR A 347 24.81 -0.07 -20.65
N GLY A 348 24.92 1.25 -20.80
CA GLY A 348 25.53 1.90 -21.97
C GLY A 348 24.74 1.75 -23.29
N ARG A 349 23.43 1.47 -23.21
CA ARG A 349 22.52 1.23 -24.34
C ARG A 349 21.56 2.38 -24.66
N GLY A 350 21.74 3.56 -24.04
CA GLY A 350 20.85 4.74 -24.15
C GLY A 350 20.53 5.25 -25.57
N LYS A 351 21.27 4.82 -26.61
CA LYS A 351 20.93 5.12 -28.03
C LYS A 351 19.77 4.29 -28.59
N SER A 352 19.30 3.28 -27.88
CA SER A 352 18.20 2.41 -28.30
C SER A 352 16.88 2.79 -27.62
N LYS A 353 15.74 2.48 -28.26
CA LYS A 353 14.43 2.97 -27.84
C LYS A 353 14.03 2.44 -26.45
N SER A 354 14.19 3.29 -25.45
CA SER A 354 13.79 3.06 -24.07
C SER A 354 12.49 3.79 -23.71
N VAL A 355 11.90 3.43 -22.57
CA VAL A 355 10.79 4.14 -21.93
C VAL A 355 11.27 4.71 -20.59
N GLU A 356 10.89 5.95 -20.31
CA GLU A 356 11.15 6.62 -19.03
C GLU A 356 9.91 6.49 -18.17
N LEU A 357 10.04 5.75 -17.06
CA LEU A 357 8.96 5.51 -16.11
C LEU A 357 9.15 6.48 -14.94
N GLU A 358 8.21 7.41 -14.73
CA GLU A 358 8.31 8.39 -13.63
C GLU A 358 8.00 7.77 -12.28
N ASP A 359 6.90 7.03 -12.23
CA ASP A 359 6.38 6.35 -11.05
C ASP A 359 6.06 4.91 -11.43
N VAL A 360 6.39 3.97 -10.55
CA VAL A 360 6.14 2.54 -10.73
C VAL A 360 5.73 1.96 -9.38
N LYS A 361 4.52 1.41 -9.35
CA LYS A 361 3.96 0.70 -8.19
C LYS A 361 3.97 -0.78 -8.50
N PHE A 362 4.47 -1.59 -7.57
CA PHE A 362 4.57 -3.03 -7.73
C PHE A 362 3.62 -3.76 -6.78
N HIS A 363 3.21 -4.95 -7.20
CA HIS A 363 2.59 -5.94 -6.32
C HIS A 363 3.59 -6.37 -5.21
N GLN A 364 3.06 -6.74 -4.04
CA GLN A 364 3.86 -7.21 -2.88
C GLN A 364 4.84 -8.35 -3.20
N CYS A 365 4.57 -9.10 -4.27
CA CYS A 365 5.45 -10.19 -4.72
C CYS A 365 6.80 -9.75 -5.30
N VAL A 366 6.97 -8.47 -5.64
CA VAL A 366 8.20 -7.94 -6.25
C VAL A 366 9.22 -7.55 -5.18
N ARG A 367 10.43 -8.07 -5.32
CA ARG A 367 11.56 -7.73 -4.43
C ARG A 367 12.09 -6.34 -4.75
N LEU A 368 11.49 -5.31 -4.14
CA LEU A 368 11.85 -3.90 -4.31
C LEU A 368 13.36 -3.64 -4.14
N SER A 369 14.00 -4.30 -3.16
CA SER A 369 15.45 -4.20 -2.93
C SER A 369 16.31 -4.71 -4.08
N ARG A 370 15.83 -5.62 -4.94
CA ARG A 370 16.53 -5.96 -6.19
C ARG A 370 16.33 -4.85 -7.23
N PHE A 371 15.08 -4.44 -7.44
CA PHE A 371 14.72 -3.40 -8.40
C PHE A 371 15.46 -2.07 -8.14
N GLU A 372 15.67 -1.67 -6.89
CA GLU A 372 16.42 -0.46 -6.55
C GLU A 372 17.93 -0.56 -6.90
N ASN A 373 18.52 -1.76 -6.79
CA ASN A 373 19.94 -1.99 -7.06
C ASN A 373 20.26 -2.16 -8.56
N ASP A 374 19.50 -2.99 -9.27
CA ASP A 374 19.83 -3.42 -10.64
C ASP A 374 18.69 -3.22 -11.67
N ARG A 375 17.57 -2.61 -11.25
CA ARG A 375 16.33 -2.44 -12.03
C ARG A 375 15.72 -3.76 -12.54
N THR A 376 16.10 -4.91 -11.97
CA THR A 376 15.49 -6.21 -12.27
C THR A 376 14.19 -6.40 -11.47
N ILE A 377 13.07 -6.52 -12.18
CA ILE A 377 11.79 -6.88 -11.59
C ILE A 377 11.80 -8.40 -11.33
N SER A 378 12.00 -8.80 -10.06
CA SER A 378 12.12 -10.20 -9.64
C SER A 378 11.07 -10.54 -8.58
N PHE A 379 10.28 -11.58 -8.82
CA PHE A 379 9.09 -11.91 -8.04
C PHE A 379 8.75 -13.41 -8.05
N ILE A 380 7.85 -13.83 -7.16
CA ILE A 380 7.17 -15.13 -7.23
C ILE A 380 5.69 -14.82 -7.48
N PRO A 381 5.08 -15.18 -8.63
CA PRO A 381 3.73 -14.73 -8.98
C PRO A 381 2.65 -15.37 -8.08
N PRO A 382 1.61 -14.64 -7.66
CA PRO A 382 0.32 -15.23 -7.27
C PRO A 382 -0.21 -16.16 -8.38
N ASP A 383 -1.04 -17.12 -7.98
CA ASP A 383 -1.51 -18.31 -8.74
C ASP A 383 -1.41 -18.27 -10.28
N GLY A 384 -2.18 -17.47 -11.07
CA GLY A 384 -3.24 -16.50 -10.73
C GLY A 384 -3.44 -15.39 -11.79
N ASP A 385 -4.62 -14.75 -11.87
CA ASP A 385 -4.77 -13.40 -12.48
C ASP A 385 -4.45 -12.36 -11.40
N PHE A 386 -3.50 -11.47 -11.67
CA PHE A 386 -3.11 -10.39 -10.77
C PHE A 386 -2.46 -9.22 -11.54
N GLU A 387 -2.47 -8.03 -10.94
CA GLU A 387 -1.71 -6.89 -11.44
C GLU A 387 -0.29 -6.90 -10.87
N LEU A 388 0.73 -7.12 -11.71
CA LEU A 388 2.13 -7.17 -11.29
C LEU A 388 2.66 -5.76 -10.96
N MET A 389 2.35 -4.80 -11.81
CA MET A 389 2.80 -3.42 -11.67
C MET A 389 1.89 -2.44 -12.42
N SER A 390 1.73 -1.25 -11.85
CA SER A 390 1.28 -0.07 -12.58
C SER A 390 2.42 0.93 -12.72
N TYR A 391 2.41 1.71 -13.80
CA TYR A 391 3.43 2.70 -14.09
C TYR A 391 2.80 3.96 -14.68
N ARG A 392 3.42 5.11 -14.44
CA ARG A 392 2.96 6.41 -14.94
C ARG A 392 4.08 7.13 -15.68
N LEU A 393 3.74 7.81 -16.77
CA LEU A 393 4.65 8.67 -17.52
C LEU A 393 3.91 9.89 -18.09
N ASN A 394 4.47 11.10 -17.93
CA ASN A 394 3.94 12.31 -18.55
C ASN A 394 4.64 12.55 -19.89
N THR A 395 4.24 11.82 -20.92
CA THR A 395 4.68 12.10 -22.29
C THR A 395 3.64 12.96 -22.99
N GLN A 396 4.05 14.11 -23.52
CA GLN A 396 3.23 14.93 -24.40
C GLN A 396 3.02 14.22 -25.74
N VAL A 397 1.96 13.40 -25.82
CA VAL A 397 1.62 12.65 -27.03
C VAL A 397 0.58 13.38 -27.85
N LYS A 398 0.67 13.24 -29.18
CA LYS A 398 -0.41 13.72 -30.05
C LYS A 398 -1.68 12.91 -29.78
N PRO A 399 -2.85 13.55 -29.61
CA PRO A 399 -4.11 12.87 -29.35
C PRO A 399 -4.38 11.77 -30.38
N LEU A 400 -4.50 10.52 -29.91
CA LEU A 400 -4.66 9.34 -30.78
C LEU A 400 -5.93 9.44 -31.63
N ILE A 401 -7.01 9.94 -31.04
CA ILE A 401 -8.24 10.31 -31.72
C ILE A 401 -8.51 11.78 -31.42
N TRP A 402 -8.33 12.64 -32.41
CA TRP A 402 -8.67 14.05 -32.32
C TRP A 402 -10.14 14.24 -32.69
N VAL A 403 -10.88 14.97 -31.87
CA VAL A 403 -12.29 15.31 -32.12
C VAL A 403 -12.41 16.83 -32.17
N GLU A 404 -12.78 17.35 -33.33
CA GLU A 404 -13.17 18.74 -33.52
C GLU A 404 -14.70 18.80 -33.53
N CYS A 405 -15.29 19.65 -32.70
CA CYS A 405 -16.74 19.83 -32.61
C CYS A 405 -17.06 21.31 -32.76
N ALA A 406 -17.74 21.67 -33.84
CA ALA A 406 -18.34 22.99 -34.04
C ALA A 406 -19.84 22.89 -33.73
N ALA A 407 -20.33 23.75 -32.85
CA ALA A 407 -21.74 23.84 -32.47
C ALA A 407 -22.32 25.17 -32.92
N GLU A 408 -23.29 25.13 -33.83
CA GLU A 408 -24.02 26.30 -34.32
C GLU A 408 -25.39 26.34 -33.61
N ARG A 409 -25.50 27.15 -32.55
CA ARG A 409 -26.76 27.36 -31.81
C ARG A 409 -27.56 28.48 -32.45
N HIS A 410 -28.75 28.15 -32.95
CA HIS A 410 -29.79 29.11 -33.30
C HIS A 410 -30.78 29.22 -32.14
N ALA A 411 -30.75 30.34 -31.42
CA ALA A 411 -31.63 30.58 -30.26
C ALA A 411 -33.11 30.36 -30.62
N HIS A 412 -33.87 29.78 -29.69
CA HIS A 412 -35.30 29.48 -29.81
C HIS A 412 -35.70 28.63 -31.04
N SER A 413 -34.77 27.85 -31.60
CA SER A 413 -35.04 27.07 -32.83
C SER A 413 -34.33 25.72 -32.88
N ARG A 414 -32.99 25.71 -32.86
CA ARG A 414 -32.22 24.48 -33.12
C ARG A 414 -30.75 24.62 -32.76
N VAL A 415 -30.08 23.49 -32.54
CA VAL A 415 -28.63 23.41 -32.48
C VAL A 415 -28.12 22.38 -33.51
N GLU A 416 -27.17 22.81 -34.34
CA GLU A 416 -26.48 21.96 -35.30
C GLU A 416 -25.05 21.69 -34.82
N TYR A 417 -24.66 20.42 -34.76
CA TYR A 417 -23.30 20.00 -34.43
C TYR A 417 -22.64 19.43 -35.67
N MET A 418 -21.45 19.96 -36.01
CA MET A 418 -20.57 19.37 -37.01
C MET A 418 -19.31 18.84 -36.32
N ILE A 419 -19.18 17.52 -36.31
CA ILE A 419 -18.10 16.82 -35.61
C ILE A 419 -17.21 16.11 -36.61
N LYS A 420 -15.90 16.33 -36.48
CA LYS A 420 -14.86 15.66 -37.26
C LYS A 420 -13.98 14.86 -36.31
N ALA A 421 -13.93 13.55 -36.50
CA ALA A 421 -13.03 12.68 -35.76
C ALA A 421 -11.88 12.24 -36.66
N LYS A 422 -10.64 12.34 -36.16
CA LYS A 422 -9.41 12.08 -36.92
C LYS A 422 -8.44 11.21 -36.13
N SER A 423 -8.10 10.05 -36.66
CA SER A 423 -7.16 9.12 -36.02
C SER A 423 -5.71 9.50 -36.35
N GLN A 424 -4.92 9.84 -35.33
CA GLN A 424 -3.51 10.27 -35.46
C GLN A 424 -2.48 9.17 -35.12
N PHE A 425 -2.89 7.90 -35.13
CA PHE A 425 -2.00 6.74 -34.94
C PHE A 425 -1.64 6.05 -36.26
N LYS A 426 -0.77 5.03 -36.17
CA LYS A 426 -0.21 4.31 -37.33
C LYS A 426 -1.32 3.66 -38.17
N ARG A 427 -1.29 3.86 -39.50
CA ARG A 427 -2.28 3.32 -40.46
C ARG A 427 -2.50 1.80 -40.42
N ARG A 428 -1.53 1.04 -39.91
CA ARG A 428 -1.60 -0.42 -39.73
C ARG A 428 -2.35 -0.87 -38.48
N SER A 429 -2.63 0.07 -37.57
CA SER A 429 -3.40 -0.15 -36.35
C SER A 429 -4.82 0.39 -36.57
N THR A 430 -5.77 -0.18 -35.84
CA THR A 430 -7.19 0.17 -35.89
C THR A 430 -7.67 0.31 -34.45
N ALA A 431 -8.39 1.39 -34.16
CA ALA A 431 -9.13 1.50 -32.90
C ALA A 431 -10.47 0.79 -33.06
N ASN A 432 -10.77 -0.12 -32.14
CA ASN A 432 -12.02 -0.86 -32.06
C ASN A 432 -12.99 -0.14 -31.12
N ASN A 433 -14.29 -0.33 -31.36
CA ASN A 433 -15.38 0.10 -30.48
C ASN A 433 -15.22 1.55 -29.98
N VAL A 434 -14.97 2.47 -30.92
CA VAL A 434 -14.76 3.88 -30.59
C VAL A 434 -16.12 4.54 -30.34
N ASP A 435 -16.37 4.97 -29.12
CA ASP A 435 -17.57 5.74 -28.74
C ASP A 435 -17.16 7.18 -28.42
N ILE A 436 -17.59 8.14 -29.24
CA ILE A 436 -17.39 9.57 -29.02
C ILE A 436 -18.65 10.11 -28.35
N ILE A 437 -18.54 10.52 -27.09
CA ILE A 437 -19.63 10.98 -26.23
C ILE A 437 -19.58 12.50 -26.18
N ILE A 438 -20.63 13.14 -26.69
CA ILE A 438 -20.70 14.57 -26.93
C ILE A 438 -21.87 15.14 -26.12
N PRO A 439 -21.63 16.01 -25.14
CA PRO A 439 -22.71 16.60 -24.37
C PRO A 439 -23.55 17.53 -25.25
N VAL A 440 -24.86 17.46 -25.06
CA VAL A 440 -25.86 18.31 -25.72
C VAL A 440 -26.73 18.95 -24.62
N PRO A 441 -27.37 20.11 -24.87
CA PRO A 441 -28.29 20.72 -23.91
C PRO A 441 -29.39 19.75 -23.49
N ALA A 442 -29.79 19.76 -22.21
CA ALA A 442 -30.77 18.81 -21.67
C ALA A 442 -32.19 18.99 -22.28
N ASP A 443 -32.45 20.17 -22.83
CA ASP A 443 -33.69 20.61 -23.46
C ASP A 443 -33.82 20.22 -24.94
N VAL A 444 -32.81 19.57 -25.55
CA VAL A 444 -32.85 19.23 -26.98
C VAL A 444 -33.92 18.21 -27.35
N ASP A 445 -34.62 18.48 -28.46
CA ASP A 445 -35.59 17.56 -29.06
C ASP A 445 -35.22 17.13 -30.50
N SER A 446 -36.09 16.30 -31.10
CA SER A 446 -36.08 15.99 -32.54
C SER A 446 -34.71 15.60 -33.15
N PRO A 447 -33.95 14.66 -32.55
CA PRO A 447 -32.60 14.32 -33.00
C PRO A 447 -32.58 13.78 -34.43
N LYS A 448 -31.75 14.40 -35.28
CA LYS A 448 -31.50 13.99 -36.67
C LYS A 448 -30.01 13.84 -36.91
N PHE A 449 -29.57 12.66 -37.34
CA PHE A 449 -28.16 12.33 -37.52
C PHE A 449 -27.80 12.02 -38.98
N LYS A 450 -26.61 12.46 -39.40
CA LYS A 450 -26.00 12.13 -40.68
C LYS A 450 -24.52 11.82 -40.48
N THR A 451 -24.18 10.54 -40.40
CA THR A 451 -22.80 10.04 -40.29
C THR A 451 -22.21 9.68 -41.65
N THR A 452 -20.88 9.76 -41.79
CA THR A 452 -20.17 9.11 -42.89
C THR A 452 -19.91 7.63 -42.62
N VAL A 453 -19.61 7.29 -41.36
CA VAL A 453 -19.30 5.94 -40.86
C VAL A 453 -19.79 5.84 -39.42
N GLY A 454 -20.26 4.65 -39.02
CA GLY A 454 -20.77 4.41 -37.66
C GLY A 454 -22.21 4.88 -37.45
N SER A 455 -22.72 4.59 -36.26
CA SER A 455 -24.09 4.88 -35.84
C SER A 455 -24.12 5.93 -34.73
N CYS A 456 -25.14 6.78 -34.73
CA CYS A 456 -25.39 7.75 -33.65
C CYS A 456 -26.61 7.35 -32.84
N ARG A 457 -26.53 7.54 -31.52
CA ARG A 457 -27.66 7.43 -30.58
C ARG A 457 -27.70 8.67 -29.70
N TYR A 458 -28.90 9.18 -29.44
CA TYR A 458 -29.13 10.15 -28.37
C TYR A 458 -29.39 9.40 -27.07
N GLN A 459 -28.82 9.87 -25.96
CA GLN A 459 -29.01 9.35 -24.61
C GLN A 459 -29.54 10.48 -23.72
N PRO A 460 -30.88 10.65 -23.62
CA PRO A 460 -31.48 11.68 -22.78
C PRO A 460 -31.06 11.56 -21.31
N GLU A 461 -30.88 10.33 -20.80
CA GLU A 461 -30.49 10.06 -19.41
C GLU A 461 -29.13 10.65 -19.00
N SER A 462 -28.29 11.01 -19.97
CA SER A 462 -26.97 11.62 -19.76
C SER A 462 -26.81 12.96 -20.48
N SER A 463 -27.89 13.50 -21.07
CA SER A 463 -27.87 14.67 -21.96
C SER A 463 -26.73 14.60 -22.99
N SER A 464 -26.55 13.44 -23.63
CA SER A 464 -25.40 13.20 -24.52
C SER A 464 -25.74 12.49 -25.81
N LEU A 465 -24.96 12.80 -26.84
CA LEU A 465 -24.94 12.18 -28.15
C LEU A 465 -23.74 11.23 -28.23
N VAL A 466 -23.98 9.94 -28.43
CA VAL A 466 -22.92 8.95 -28.62
C VAL A 466 -22.82 8.56 -30.07
N TRP A 467 -21.64 8.79 -30.67
CA TRP A 467 -21.28 8.32 -32.00
C TRP A 467 -20.35 7.11 -31.91
N SER A 468 -20.87 5.95 -32.31
CA SER A 468 -20.21 4.65 -32.21
C SER A 468 -19.63 4.21 -33.55
N ILE A 469 -18.32 3.95 -33.57
CA ILE A 469 -17.55 3.51 -34.73
C ILE A 469 -16.86 2.18 -34.39
N LYS A 470 -17.38 1.06 -34.92
CA LYS A 470 -16.88 -0.29 -34.62
C LYS A 470 -15.38 -0.49 -34.92
N ALA A 471 -14.90 0.10 -36.02
CA ALA A 471 -13.51 0.03 -36.43
C ALA A 471 -13.08 1.36 -37.07
N PHE A 472 -12.07 1.99 -36.49
CA PHE A 472 -11.50 3.26 -36.92
C PHE A 472 -10.00 3.08 -37.25
N PRO A 473 -9.64 2.88 -38.53
CA PRO A 473 -8.25 2.73 -38.95
C PRO A 473 -7.42 4.00 -38.71
N GLY A 474 -6.13 3.86 -38.44
CA GLY A 474 -5.22 5.00 -38.24
C GLY A 474 -5.04 5.87 -39.49
N GLY A 475 -4.91 7.19 -39.32
CA GLY A 475 -4.75 8.14 -40.43
C GLY A 475 -6.00 8.33 -41.30
N LYS A 476 -7.19 8.08 -40.74
CA LYS A 476 -8.49 8.34 -41.36
C LYS A 476 -9.19 9.51 -40.65
N GLU A 477 -10.14 10.10 -41.35
CA GLU A 477 -10.99 11.18 -40.86
C GLU A 477 -12.44 10.84 -41.21
N PHE A 478 -13.34 10.97 -40.25
CA PHE A 478 -14.77 10.74 -40.41
C PHE A 478 -15.53 11.96 -39.92
N ILE A 479 -16.71 12.19 -40.50
CA ILE A 479 -17.54 13.36 -40.21
C ILE A 479 -18.93 12.90 -39.80
N MET A 480 -19.47 13.55 -38.78
CA MET A 480 -20.83 13.39 -38.32
C MET A 480 -21.49 14.77 -38.23
N ARG A 481 -22.75 14.85 -38.64
CA ARG A 481 -23.61 16.00 -38.40
C ARG A 481 -24.81 15.57 -37.57
N ALA A 482 -25.11 16.32 -36.52
CA ALA A 482 -26.33 16.19 -35.75
C ALA A 482 -27.12 17.50 -35.80
N HIS A 483 -28.44 17.39 -35.85
CA HIS A 483 -29.37 18.50 -35.75
C HIS A 483 -30.38 18.16 -34.66
N PHE A 484 -30.58 19.07 -33.72
CA PHE A 484 -31.59 18.98 -32.68
C PHE A 484 -32.49 20.23 -32.72
N GLY A 485 -33.77 20.08 -32.35
CA GLY A 485 -34.60 21.23 -32.00
C GLY A 485 -34.21 21.79 -30.63
N LEU A 486 -34.47 23.08 -30.43
CA LEU A 486 -34.43 23.72 -29.12
C LEU A 486 -35.81 24.31 -28.82
N PRO A 487 -36.29 24.26 -27.57
CA PRO A 487 -37.54 24.91 -27.18
C PRO A 487 -37.52 26.42 -27.44
N THR A 488 -38.70 27.00 -27.62
CA THR A 488 -38.86 28.45 -27.82
C THR A 488 -38.60 29.25 -26.54
N VAL A 489 -38.69 28.61 -25.37
CA VAL A 489 -38.46 29.23 -24.05
C VAL A 489 -37.08 28.81 -23.56
N ASP A 490 -36.21 29.78 -23.26
CA ASP A 490 -34.93 29.50 -22.62
C ASP A 490 -35.15 29.11 -21.15
N THR A 491 -34.40 28.12 -20.67
CA THR A 491 -34.21 27.86 -19.23
C THR A 491 -33.02 28.66 -18.72
N ASP A 492 -33.19 29.45 -17.65
CA ASP A 492 -32.16 30.31 -17.06
C ASP A 492 -30.99 29.54 -16.40
N GLU A 493 -31.07 28.21 -16.29
CA GLU A 493 -29.97 27.40 -15.77
C GLU A 493 -28.81 27.38 -16.77
N SER A 494 -27.66 27.91 -16.35
CA SER A 494 -26.42 27.78 -17.10
C SER A 494 -25.93 26.33 -17.02
N ASN A 495 -26.55 25.47 -17.82
CA ASN A 495 -26.13 24.09 -18.06
C ASN A 495 -24.61 24.06 -18.22
N GLY A 496 -23.95 23.29 -17.35
CA GLY A 496 -22.52 23.12 -17.40
C GLY A 496 -22.08 22.68 -18.79
N LYS A 497 -20.82 22.96 -19.14
CA LYS A 497 -20.21 22.46 -20.39
C LYS A 497 -19.30 21.27 -20.07
N PRO A 498 -19.82 20.03 -20.00
CA PRO A 498 -18.94 18.86 -19.94
C PRO A 498 -18.00 18.85 -21.16
N PRO A 499 -16.80 18.28 -21.02
CA PRO A 499 -15.97 17.98 -22.17
C PRO A 499 -16.54 16.80 -22.98
N ILE A 500 -16.18 16.72 -24.26
CA ILE A 500 -16.36 15.52 -25.07
C ILE A 500 -15.46 14.43 -24.50
N ALA A 501 -16.03 13.25 -24.22
CA ALA A 501 -15.27 12.06 -23.84
C ALA A 501 -15.13 11.12 -25.04
N VAL A 502 -13.98 10.46 -25.19
CA VAL A 502 -13.79 9.43 -26.23
C VAL A 502 -13.37 8.12 -25.60
N LYS A 503 -14.17 7.07 -25.79
CA LYS A 503 -13.82 5.70 -25.46
C LYS A 503 -13.24 5.01 -26.69
N PHE A 504 -12.15 4.26 -26.54
CA PHE A 504 -11.52 3.51 -27.62
C PHE A 504 -10.59 2.42 -27.10
N GLU A 505 -10.37 1.37 -27.91
CA GLU A 505 -9.36 0.33 -27.67
C GLU A 505 -8.51 0.10 -28.93
N ILE A 506 -7.18 0.13 -28.82
CA ILE A 506 -6.23 -0.15 -29.90
C ILE A 506 -5.38 -1.38 -29.51
N PRO A 507 -5.67 -2.57 -30.04
CA PRO A 507 -4.88 -3.76 -29.77
C PRO A 507 -3.54 -3.72 -30.52
N TYR A 508 -2.55 -4.43 -29.97
CA TYR A 508 -1.17 -4.54 -30.47
C TYR A 508 -0.47 -3.17 -30.63
N PHE A 509 -0.80 -2.22 -29.76
CA PHE A 509 -0.27 -0.86 -29.76
C PHE A 509 0.16 -0.44 -28.36
N THR A 510 1.26 0.33 -28.31
CA THR A 510 1.73 1.05 -27.12
C THR A 510 2.02 2.49 -27.52
N VAL A 511 1.62 3.43 -26.68
CA VAL A 511 1.87 4.86 -26.81
C VAL A 511 3.22 5.18 -26.20
N SER A 512 3.48 4.71 -24.98
CA SER A 512 4.76 4.88 -24.28
C SER A 512 5.93 4.30 -25.07
N GLY A 513 5.66 3.21 -25.80
CA GLY A 513 6.69 2.44 -26.46
C GLY A 513 7.42 1.45 -25.56
N ILE A 514 6.89 1.15 -24.37
CA ILE A 514 7.29 0.04 -23.51
C ILE A 514 7.30 -1.28 -24.29
N GLN A 515 8.25 -2.14 -23.94
CA GLN A 515 8.45 -3.46 -24.54
C GLN A 515 8.94 -4.44 -23.47
N VAL A 516 8.22 -5.56 -23.32
CA VAL A 516 8.72 -6.73 -22.61
C VAL A 516 9.83 -7.35 -23.45
N ARG A 517 11.07 -7.29 -22.95
CA ARG A 517 12.27 -7.81 -23.62
C ARG A 517 12.48 -9.29 -23.36
N TYR A 518 12.18 -9.73 -22.14
CA TYR A 518 12.19 -11.12 -21.72
C TYR A 518 11.32 -11.30 -20.47
N LEU A 519 10.80 -12.51 -20.31
CA LEU A 519 10.38 -13.03 -19.02
C LEU A 519 11.17 -14.33 -18.79
N LYS A 520 12.00 -14.34 -17.75
CA LYS A 520 12.74 -15.55 -17.34
C LYS A 520 11.97 -16.22 -16.21
N ILE A 521 11.67 -17.50 -16.40
CA ILE A 521 10.98 -18.35 -15.41
C ILE A 521 12.04 -19.29 -14.83
N ILE A 522 12.16 -19.34 -13.50
CA ILE A 522 13.16 -20.14 -12.78
C ILE A 522 12.45 -21.02 -11.76
N GLU A 523 12.39 -22.33 -12.02
CA GLU A 523 11.78 -23.31 -11.12
C GLU A 523 12.73 -24.50 -10.94
N LYS A 524 12.76 -25.09 -9.73
CA LYS A 524 13.66 -26.20 -9.35
C LYS A 524 13.44 -27.45 -10.20
N SER A 525 12.20 -27.68 -10.63
CA SER A 525 11.84 -28.80 -11.52
C SER A 525 12.25 -28.60 -12.99
N GLY A 526 12.68 -27.39 -13.38
CA GLY A 526 13.24 -27.12 -14.71
C GLY A 526 12.27 -27.29 -15.89
N TYR A 527 10.95 -27.24 -15.68
CA TYR A 527 10.00 -27.34 -16.78
C TYR A 527 10.14 -26.18 -17.77
N GLN A 528 9.77 -26.43 -19.02
CA GLN A 528 9.56 -25.36 -19.99
C GLN A 528 8.18 -24.74 -19.79
N ALA A 529 8.12 -23.41 -19.79
CA ALA A 529 6.88 -22.64 -19.76
C ALA A 529 6.82 -21.68 -20.95
N LEU A 530 5.60 -21.34 -21.38
CA LEU A 530 5.35 -20.50 -22.56
C LEU A 530 4.85 -19.11 -22.15
N PRO A 531 5.70 -18.07 -22.23
CA PRO A 531 5.28 -16.70 -21.98
C PRO A 531 4.66 -16.07 -23.23
N TRP A 532 3.47 -15.52 -23.07
CA TRP A 532 2.72 -14.75 -24.07
C TRP A 532 2.64 -13.29 -23.64
N VAL A 533 2.69 -12.37 -24.59
CA VAL A 533 2.48 -10.94 -24.31
C VAL A 533 1.56 -10.31 -25.36
N ARG A 534 0.57 -9.53 -24.91
CA ARG A 534 -0.18 -8.61 -25.76
C ARG A 534 -0.12 -7.20 -25.19
N TYR A 535 -0.27 -6.24 -26.09
CA TYR A 535 -0.26 -4.82 -25.79
C TYR A 535 -1.61 -4.23 -26.17
N ILE A 536 -2.23 -3.47 -25.28
CA ILE A 536 -3.53 -2.85 -25.49
C ILE A 536 -3.40 -1.38 -25.08
N THR A 537 -3.80 -0.45 -25.94
CA THR A 537 -3.95 0.96 -25.57
C THR A 537 -5.44 1.28 -25.49
N GLN A 538 -5.90 1.87 -24.40
CA GLN A 538 -7.29 2.29 -24.21
C GLN A 538 -7.35 3.74 -23.74
N ASN A 539 -8.55 4.32 -23.72
CA ASN A 539 -8.77 5.58 -23.02
C ASN A 539 -8.69 5.38 -21.49
N GLY A 540 -8.12 6.36 -20.79
CA GLY A 540 -8.52 6.64 -19.41
C GLY A 540 -9.46 7.85 -19.41
N GLU A 541 -9.08 8.90 -18.68
CA GLU A 541 -9.71 10.23 -18.74
C GLU A 541 -9.36 10.94 -20.05
N TYR A 542 -10.03 10.60 -21.15
CA TYR A 542 -9.78 11.18 -22.47
C TYR A 542 -10.86 12.22 -22.81
N GLN A 543 -10.58 13.48 -22.48
CA GLN A 543 -11.52 14.60 -22.48
C GLN A 543 -11.07 15.78 -23.36
N LEU A 544 -11.97 16.31 -24.18
CA LEU A 544 -11.75 17.49 -25.01
C LEU A 544 -12.79 18.57 -24.67
N ARG A 545 -12.34 19.72 -24.16
CA ARG A 545 -13.25 20.82 -23.79
C ARG A 545 -13.81 21.49 -25.05
N THR A 546 -15.13 21.72 -25.06
CA THR A 546 -15.88 22.35 -26.16
C THR A 546 -16.00 23.87 -25.97
N GLN A 547 -16.43 24.57 -27.03
CA GLN A 547 -16.66 26.01 -27.05
C GLN A 547 -17.96 26.44 -26.34
#